data_AF-A0A832H092-F1
#
_entry.id   AF-A0A832H092-F1
#
_cell.length_a   1.000
_cell.length_b   1.000
_cell.length_c   1.000
_cell.angle_alpha   90.00
_cell.angle_beta   90.00
_cell.angle_gamma   90.00
#
_symmetry.space_group_name_H-M   'P 1'
#
loop_
_entity.id
_entity.type
_entity.pdbx_description
1 polymer ?
#
loop_
_entity_poly.entity_id
_entity_poly.type
_entity_poly.pdbx_seq_one_letter_code
_entity_poly.pdbx_strand_id
1 'polypeptide(L)'
;MRLLEARLVLKSPAVVVQRRLEKGFVKPADYVPGSMLRGAILTALYRTGKLSAADLKREGEKPSLLASPAYPVVKDSRSAPATPFMFYCRRCKTVVDLTRKAAEKLARGEEPEPPLFHDECGEALKPIHGSLVVREGRELRRTGVETFRSTSVAIGKDRGSAMRGMLFDYEAIAEGTEFWAWVLAPDWLQPGSLEVTVGRGASRGFGWTELRLEPAPAPQPGRTMFVAMSPLTPLKRLEWGECSVSLARVYGRVHRLQAGWEYGRGFRPFVDVARRGSLVLANEVSGCPELLRVGLPVRAGGFWLMGLNALSPLDEYFEILGG
;
A
#
# COMPACT_ATOMS: atom_id res chain seq x y z
N MET A 1 -3.86 8.44 -20.67
CA MET A 1 -3.49 7.77 -19.40
C MET A 1 -2.53 6.63 -19.71
N ARG A 2 -1.52 6.42 -18.86
CA ARG A 2 -0.53 5.35 -19.02
C ARG A 2 -0.18 4.73 -17.68
N LEU A 3 0.09 3.44 -17.66
CA LEU A 3 0.56 2.75 -16.46
C LEU A 3 2.08 2.87 -16.35
N LEU A 4 2.56 3.31 -15.20
CA LEU A 4 3.98 3.46 -14.88
C LEU A 4 4.34 2.65 -13.63
N GLU A 5 5.53 2.10 -13.61
CA GLU A 5 6.19 1.61 -12.40
C GLU A 5 6.82 2.79 -11.66
N ALA A 6 6.58 2.87 -10.36
CA ALA A 6 7.22 3.83 -9.48
C ALA A 6 8.26 3.11 -8.62
N ARG A 7 9.51 3.58 -8.66
CA ARG A 7 10.58 3.21 -7.73
C ARG A 7 10.90 4.38 -6.82
N LEU A 8 10.86 4.14 -5.52
CA LEU A 8 11.10 5.16 -4.50
C LEU A 8 12.34 4.77 -3.70
N VAL A 9 13.25 5.72 -3.49
CA VAL A 9 14.38 5.54 -2.57
C VAL A 9 14.33 6.63 -1.52
N LEU A 10 14.15 6.25 -0.24
CA LEU A 10 14.16 7.20 0.86
C LEU A 10 15.56 7.80 1.04
N LYS A 11 15.67 9.11 0.85
CA LYS A 11 16.89 9.90 1.10
C LYS A 11 16.94 10.48 2.52
N SER A 12 15.86 10.33 3.27
CA SER A 12 15.83 10.55 4.72
C SER A 12 14.75 9.65 5.35
N PRO A 13 14.76 9.45 6.69
CA PRO A 13 13.76 8.63 7.34
C PRO A 13 12.33 9.14 7.07
N ALA A 14 11.35 8.24 6.93
CA ALA A 14 9.97 8.61 6.58
C ALA A 14 8.97 8.23 7.68
N VAL A 15 8.21 9.22 8.19
CA VAL A 15 7.16 8.98 9.19
C VAL A 15 5.85 8.64 8.47
N VAL A 16 5.63 7.35 8.22
CA VAL A 16 4.39 6.82 7.66
C VAL A 16 3.57 6.17 8.77
N VAL A 17 2.46 6.79 9.18
CA VAL A 17 1.77 6.41 10.41
C VAL A 17 0.68 5.39 10.13
N GLN A 18 0.70 4.23 10.81
CA GLN A 18 -0.41 3.28 10.80
C GLN A 18 -1.42 3.53 11.92
N ARG A 19 -0.94 3.92 13.12
CA ARG A 19 -1.77 4.28 14.27
C ARG A 19 -1.10 5.42 15.04
N ARG A 20 -1.89 6.41 15.46
CA ARG A 20 -1.43 7.48 16.34
C ARG A 20 -1.57 7.03 17.80
N LEU A 21 -0.53 7.21 18.61
CA LEU A 21 -0.61 7.08 20.07
C LEU A 21 -0.54 8.46 20.71
N GLU A 22 -0.95 8.58 21.98
CA GLU A 22 -0.96 9.86 22.72
C GLU A 22 0.44 10.50 22.81
N LYS A 23 1.51 9.68 22.91
CA LYS A 23 2.89 10.13 23.13
C LYS A 23 3.74 10.25 21.85
N GLY A 24 3.18 10.06 20.65
CA GLY A 24 3.93 10.18 19.41
C GLY A 24 3.47 9.26 18.28
N PHE A 25 4.37 9.07 17.31
CA PHE A 25 4.16 8.18 16.17
C PHE A 25 5.03 6.93 16.37
N VAL A 26 4.40 5.85 16.85
CA VAL A 26 5.07 4.58 17.15
C VAL A 26 4.50 3.52 16.22
N LYS A 27 5.35 2.62 15.72
CA LYS A 27 5.09 1.62 14.68
C LYS A 27 4.74 2.25 13.32
N PRO A 28 5.75 2.62 12.51
CA PRO A 28 5.49 3.07 11.16
C PRO A 28 4.77 1.95 10.37
N ALA A 29 4.02 2.36 9.36
CA ALA A 29 3.50 1.43 8.38
C ALA A 29 4.68 0.75 7.67
N ASP A 30 4.49 -0.50 7.27
CA ASP A 30 5.46 -1.30 6.52
C ASP A 30 5.47 -0.98 5.01
N TYR A 31 4.77 0.07 4.59
CA TYR A 31 4.50 0.40 3.20
C TYR A 31 4.06 1.86 3.09
N VAL A 32 4.14 2.45 1.89
CA VAL A 32 3.60 3.80 1.61
C VAL A 32 2.19 3.67 1.03
N PRO A 33 1.14 4.24 1.65
CA PRO A 33 -0.21 4.19 1.09
C PRO A 33 -0.31 4.86 -0.28
N GLY A 34 -1.13 4.32 -1.18
CA GLY A 34 -1.28 4.87 -2.54
C GLY A 34 -1.79 6.32 -2.56
N SER A 35 -2.69 6.67 -1.63
CA SER A 35 -3.13 8.07 -1.44
C SER A 35 -1.99 9.01 -1.01
N MET A 36 -1.02 8.51 -0.24
CA MET A 36 0.15 9.26 0.18
C MET A 36 1.13 9.45 -0.97
N LEU A 37 1.41 8.39 -1.74
CA LEU A 37 2.24 8.47 -2.94
C LEU A 37 1.66 9.47 -3.95
N ARG A 38 0.37 9.37 -4.23
CA ARG A 38 -0.35 10.34 -5.08
C ARG A 38 -0.19 11.77 -4.56
N GLY A 39 -0.42 11.98 -3.26
CA GLY A 39 -0.29 13.31 -2.64
C GLY A 39 1.13 13.86 -2.75
N ALA A 40 2.15 13.00 -2.60
CA ALA A 40 3.55 13.37 -2.73
C ALA A 40 3.90 13.85 -4.15
N ILE A 41 3.44 13.12 -5.18
CA ILE A 41 3.62 13.51 -6.59
C ILE A 41 2.94 14.85 -6.89
N LEU A 42 1.65 15.00 -6.53
CA LEU A 42 0.91 16.24 -6.78
C LEU A 42 1.55 17.44 -6.07
N THR A 43 2.00 17.25 -4.83
CA THR A 43 2.66 18.31 -4.04
C THR A 43 3.98 18.73 -4.68
N ALA A 44 4.79 17.79 -5.14
CA ALA A 44 6.08 18.09 -5.77
C ALA A 44 5.90 18.83 -7.09
N LEU A 45 4.92 18.43 -7.91
CA LEU A 45 4.61 19.10 -9.18
C LEU A 45 4.03 20.50 -8.96
N TYR A 46 3.20 20.68 -7.93
CA TYR A 46 2.71 22.00 -7.54
C TYR A 46 3.86 22.92 -7.09
N ARG A 47 4.77 22.42 -6.24
CA ARG A 47 5.93 23.20 -5.75
C ARG A 47 6.91 23.59 -6.85
N THR A 48 7.05 22.75 -7.87
CA THR A 48 7.90 23.03 -9.04
C THR A 48 7.20 23.89 -10.10
N GLY A 49 5.96 24.35 -9.84
CA GLY A 49 5.19 25.18 -10.76
C GLY A 49 4.61 24.44 -11.97
N LYS A 50 4.74 23.10 -12.02
CA LYS A 50 4.18 22.26 -13.10
C LYS A 50 2.67 22.06 -12.97
N LEU A 51 2.11 22.23 -11.77
CA LEU A 51 0.67 22.24 -11.51
C LEU A 51 0.28 23.54 -10.81
N SER A 52 -0.89 24.07 -11.16
CA SER A 52 -1.52 25.21 -10.49
C SER A 52 -2.45 24.76 -9.35
N ALA A 53 -2.92 25.71 -8.54
CA ALA A 53 -3.93 25.44 -7.51
C ALA A 53 -5.26 24.94 -8.13
N ALA A 54 -5.61 25.41 -9.33
CA ALA A 54 -6.79 24.95 -10.05
C ALA A 54 -6.65 23.47 -10.48
N ASP A 55 -5.44 23.04 -10.86
CA ASP A 55 -5.18 21.64 -11.19
C ASP A 55 -5.32 20.75 -9.96
N LEU A 56 -4.81 21.18 -8.80
CA LEU A 56 -4.99 20.45 -7.54
C LEU A 56 -6.47 20.33 -7.15
N LYS A 57 -7.26 21.39 -7.34
CA LYS A 57 -8.71 21.36 -7.09
C LYS A 57 -9.40 20.35 -8.01
N ARG A 58 -9.09 20.37 -9.31
CA ARG A 58 -9.61 19.42 -10.29
C ARG A 58 -9.25 17.98 -9.94
N GLU A 59 -8.00 17.74 -9.52
CA GLU A 59 -7.56 16.44 -9.02
C GLU A 59 -8.27 16.00 -7.73
N GLY A 60 -8.77 16.93 -6.92
CA GLY A 60 -9.61 16.62 -5.77
C GLY A 60 -11.03 16.19 -6.15
N GLU A 61 -11.58 16.73 -7.24
CA GLU A 61 -12.97 16.50 -7.68
C GLU A 61 -13.10 15.32 -8.65
N LYS A 62 -12.17 15.23 -9.61
CA LYS A 62 -12.08 14.19 -10.63
C LYS A 62 -10.61 13.71 -10.74
N PRO A 63 -10.17 12.82 -9.83
CA PRO A 63 -8.81 12.33 -9.81
C PRO A 63 -8.40 11.69 -11.14
N SER A 64 -7.30 12.15 -11.74
CA SER A 64 -6.72 11.53 -12.95
C SER A 64 -5.40 10.83 -12.67
N LEU A 65 -4.69 11.22 -11.60
CA LEU A 65 -3.52 10.51 -11.10
C LEU A 65 -3.94 9.50 -10.02
N LEU A 66 -3.67 8.22 -10.24
CA LEU A 66 -3.91 7.15 -9.26
C LEU A 66 -2.60 6.43 -8.93
N ALA A 67 -2.52 5.87 -7.74
CA ALA A 67 -1.35 5.10 -7.31
C ALA A 67 -1.74 3.94 -6.40
N SER A 68 -1.15 2.78 -6.64
CA SER A 68 -1.18 1.65 -5.72
C SER A 68 -0.37 1.99 -4.46
N PRO A 69 -0.54 1.22 -3.38
CA PRO A 69 0.42 1.28 -2.29
C PRO A 69 1.82 0.89 -2.77
N ALA A 70 2.84 1.52 -2.19
CA ALA A 70 4.24 1.19 -2.45
C ALA A 70 4.79 0.23 -1.40
N TYR A 71 5.24 -0.92 -1.85
CA TYR A 71 5.77 -1.99 -1.00
C TYR A 71 7.30 -2.02 -1.07
N PRO A 72 7.99 -2.41 0.02
CA PRO A 72 9.44 -2.38 0.02
C PRO A 72 10.04 -3.38 -0.95
N VAL A 73 11.21 -3.03 -1.47
CA VAL A 73 12.09 -3.91 -2.25
C VAL A 73 13.18 -4.41 -1.31
N VAL A 74 13.42 -5.72 -1.29
CA VAL A 74 14.40 -6.35 -0.40
C VAL A 74 15.31 -7.22 -1.26
N LYS A 75 16.61 -6.89 -1.33
CA LYS A 75 17.59 -7.59 -2.17
C LYS A 75 17.08 -7.77 -3.61
N ASP A 76 16.72 -6.66 -4.24
CA ASP A 76 16.15 -6.57 -5.60
C ASP A 76 14.79 -7.29 -5.81
N SER A 77 14.25 -7.92 -4.77
CA SER A 77 13.00 -8.67 -4.83
C SER A 77 11.83 -7.81 -4.32
N ARG A 78 10.75 -7.77 -5.09
CA ARG A 78 9.53 -7.04 -4.73
C ARG A 78 8.81 -7.78 -3.62
N SER A 79 8.44 -7.06 -2.56
CA SER A 79 7.54 -7.61 -1.54
C SER A 79 6.08 -7.35 -1.89
N ALA A 80 5.18 -8.20 -1.38
CA ALA A 80 3.74 -8.07 -1.52
C ALA A 80 3.03 -8.47 -0.21
N PRO A 81 1.76 -8.08 0.02
CA PRO A 81 1.03 -8.51 1.19
C PRO A 81 0.70 -10.01 1.13
N ALA A 82 0.93 -10.71 2.23
CA ALA A 82 0.60 -12.12 2.40
C ALA A 82 -0.91 -12.35 2.37
N THR A 83 -1.34 -13.44 1.77
CA THR A 83 -2.76 -13.78 1.63
C THR A 83 -3.35 -14.41 2.92
N PRO A 84 -4.68 -14.63 3.00
CA PRO A 84 -5.28 -15.36 4.12
C PRO A 84 -4.79 -16.80 4.27
N PHE A 85 -4.24 -17.39 3.20
CA PHE A 85 -3.80 -18.78 3.14
C PHE A 85 -2.27 -18.93 3.23
N MET A 86 -1.60 -17.89 3.73
CA MET A 86 -0.19 -17.93 4.08
C MET A 86 0.00 -17.98 5.60
N PHE A 87 0.86 -18.89 6.04
CA PHE A 87 1.13 -19.17 7.44
C PHE A 87 2.62 -19.20 7.72
N TYR A 88 3.00 -18.89 8.96
CA TYR A 88 4.38 -18.91 9.42
C TYR A 88 4.58 -19.98 10.48
N CYS A 89 5.55 -20.85 10.27
CA CYS A 89 6.01 -21.80 11.26
C CYS A 89 7.12 -21.17 12.12
N ARG A 90 6.90 -21.07 13.43
CA ARG A 90 7.90 -20.47 14.35
C ARG A 90 9.15 -21.32 14.52
N ARG A 91 8.98 -22.64 14.45
CA ARG A 91 10.06 -23.62 14.62
C ARG A 91 10.97 -23.68 13.40
N CYS A 92 10.40 -23.87 12.21
CA CYS A 92 11.16 -23.94 10.95
C CYS A 92 11.56 -22.56 10.41
N LYS A 93 10.91 -21.48 10.89
CA LYS A 93 11.05 -20.11 10.36
C LYS A 93 10.69 -19.97 8.88
N THR A 94 9.81 -20.84 8.39
CA THR A 94 9.35 -20.90 6.99
C THR A 94 7.95 -20.33 6.83
N VAL A 95 7.64 -19.86 5.62
CA VAL A 95 6.28 -19.51 5.20
C VAL A 95 5.68 -20.67 4.42
N VAL A 96 4.53 -21.18 4.90
CA VAL A 96 3.70 -22.15 4.18
C VAL A 96 2.67 -21.38 3.38
N ASP A 97 2.73 -21.48 2.06
CA ASP A 97 1.82 -20.80 1.14
C ASP A 97 0.85 -21.80 0.49
N LEU A 98 -0.44 -21.66 0.82
CA LEU A 98 -1.51 -22.45 0.24
C LEU A 98 -2.42 -21.64 -0.68
N THR A 99 -1.99 -20.45 -1.09
CA THR A 99 -2.83 -19.51 -1.85
C THR A 99 -3.33 -20.10 -3.16
N ARG A 100 -2.47 -20.75 -3.98
CA ARG A 100 -2.90 -21.37 -5.25
C ARG A 100 -3.93 -22.48 -5.01
N LYS A 101 -3.62 -23.42 -4.10
CA LYS A 101 -4.51 -24.52 -3.73
C LYS A 101 -5.85 -24.03 -3.21
N ALA A 102 -5.84 -22.97 -2.39
CA ALA A 102 -7.06 -22.35 -1.89
C ALA A 102 -7.85 -21.69 -3.03
N ALA A 103 -7.20 -20.93 -3.91
CA ALA A 103 -7.85 -20.30 -5.06
C ALA A 103 -8.50 -21.33 -5.99
N GLU A 104 -7.87 -22.46 -6.24
CA GLU A 104 -8.43 -23.56 -7.03
C GLU A 104 -9.68 -24.16 -6.39
N LYS A 105 -9.65 -24.44 -5.08
CA LYS A 105 -10.82 -24.90 -4.32
C LYS A 105 -11.97 -23.90 -4.41
N LEU A 106 -11.65 -22.63 -4.20
CA LEU A 106 -12.62 -21.53 -4.25
C LEU A 106 -13.26 -21.37 -5.63
N ALA A 107 -12.48 -21.53 -6.70
CA ALA A 107 -12.99 -21.50 -8.07
C ALA A 107 -13.99 -22.64 -8.34
N ARG A 108 -13.90 -23.76 -7.62
CA ARG A 108 -14.86 -24.88 -7.66
C ARG A 108 -16.02 -24.73 -6.67
N GLY A 109 -16.08 -23.65 -5.89
CA GLY A 109 -17.09 -23.44 -4.85
C GLY A 109 -16.84 -24.22 -3.55
N GLU A 110 -15.64 -24.80 -3.37
CA GLU A 110 -15.24 -25.49 -2.15
C GLU A 110 -14.62 -24.52 -1.14
N GLU A 111 -14.88 -24.73 0.16
CA GLU A 111 -14.20 -23.97 1.22
C GLU A 111 -12.80 -24.55 1.50
N PRO A 112 -11.74 -23.72 1.46
CA PRO A 112 -10.40 -24.17 1.81
C PRO A 112 -10.27 -24.35 3.33
N GLU A 113 -9.85 -25.53 3.76
CA GLU A 113 -9.49 -25.79 5.14
C GLU A 113 -8.04 -25.34 5.39
N PRO A 114 -7.82 -24.36 6.29
CA PRO A 114 -6.48 -23.93 6.64
C PRO A 114 -5.79 -25.00 7.51
N PRO A 115 -4.51 -25.31 7.27
CA PRO A 115 -3.76 -26.24 8.10
C PRO A 115 -3.58 -25.67 9.51
N LEU A 116 -3.77 -26.52 10.52
CA LEU A 116 -3.53 -26.15 11.91
C LEU A 116 -2.05 -26.29 12.30
N PHE A 117 -1.35 -27.25 11.69
CA PHE A 117 0.01 -27.64 12.04
C PHE A 117 0.91 -27.71 10.79
N HIS A 118 2.21 -27.53 11.00
CA HIS A 118 3.21 -27.68 9.96
C HIS A 118 3.54 -29.15 9.76
N ASP A 119 3.33 -29.68 8.55
CA ASP A 119 3.44 -31.11 8.23
C ASP A 119 4.77 -31.73 8.69
N GLU A 120 5.89 -31.02 8.53
CA GLU A 120 7.21 -31.58 8.85
C GLU A 120 7.56 -31.57 10.35
N CYS A 121 7.02 -30.63 11.14
CA CYS A 121 7.51 -30.38 12.50
C CYS A 121 6.44 -30.34 13.60
N GLY A 122 5.16 -30.44 13.22
CA GLY A 122 4.02 -30.45 14.13
C GLY A 122 3.74 -29.11 14.82
N GLU A 123 4.49 -28.04 14.53
CA GLU A 123 4.30 -26.72 15.14
C GLU A 123 3.01 -26.08 14.63
N ALA A 124 2.27 -25.41 15.53
CA ALA A 124 1.06 -24.68 15.15
C ALA A 124 1.39 -23.54 14.16
N LEU A 125 0.65 -23.49 13.06
CA LEU A 125 0.85 -22.50 12.00
C LEU A 125 0.21 -21.16 12.37
N LYS A 126 0.99 -20.08 12.33
CA LYS A 126 0.49 -18.73 12.62
C LYS A 126 0.07 -18.02 11.33
N PRO A 127 -1.18 -17.56 11.19
CA PRO A 127 -1.60 -16.80 10.01
C PRO A 127 -0.84 -15.48 9.93
N ILE A 128 -0.32 -15.16 8.74
CA ILE A 128 0.44 -13.92 8.49
C ILE A 128 -0.28 -12.93 7.58
N HIS A 129 -1.57 -13.14 7.29
CA HIS A 129 -2.41 -12.31 6.43
C HIS A 129 -2.16 -10.80 6.58
N GLY A 130 -1.78 -10.17 5.46
CA GLY A 130 -1.49 -8.75 5.31
C GLY A 130 -0.11 -8.32 5.79
N SER A 131 0.71 -9.21 6.37
CA SER A 131 2.15 -8.97 6.58
C SER A 131 2.87 -8.98 5.23
N LEU A 132 4.05 -8.39 5.13
CA LEU A 132 4.81 -8.47 3.90
C LEU A 132 5.54 -9.80 3.75
N VAL A 133 5.53 -10.31 2.53
CA VAL A 133 6.32 -11.47 2.11
C VAL A 133 7.14 -11.09 0.88
N VAL A 134 8.30 -11.72 0.77
CA VAL A 134 9.21 -11.62 -0.38
C VAL A 134 9.74 -13.01 -0.66
N ARG A 135 10.10 -13.29 -1.91
CA ARG A 135 10.79 -14.52 -2.28
C ARG A 135 12.29 -14.28 -2.25
N GLU A 136 12.99 -15.08 -1.45
CA GLU A 136 14.46 -15.14 -1.44
C GLU A 136 14.88 -16.48 -2.06
N GLY A 137 15.31 -16.47 -3.32
CA GLY A 137 15.60 -17.70 -4.06
C GLY A 137 14.34 -18.53 -4.31
N ARG A 138 14.24 -19.72 -3.71
CA ARG A 138 13.06 -20.61 -3.84
C ARG A 138 12.08 -20.52 -2.67
N GLU A 139 12.42 -19.77 -1.62
CA GLU A 139 11.65 -19.71 -0.38
C GLU A 139 10.90 -18.40 -0.25
N LEU A 140 9.64 -18.47 0.20
CA LEU A 140 8.92 -17.30 0.69
C LEU A 140 9.31 -17.00 2.13
N ARG A 141 9.61 -15.73 2.40
CA ARG A 141 9.97 -15.25 3.74
C ARG A 141 9.15 -14.03 4.10
N ARG A 142 8.84 -13.93 5.39
CA ARG A 142 8.24 -12.73 5.94
C ARG A 142 9.28 -11.63 5.99
N THR A 143 8.91 -10.44 5.56
CA THR A 143 9.78 -9.26 5.58
C THR A 143 9.09 -8.05 6.23
N GLY A 144 9.83 -6.97 6.37
CA GLY A 144 9.38 -5.69 6.92
C GLY A 144 10.33 -4.58 6.51
N VAL A 145 10.06 -3.38 7.00
CA VAL A 145 10.95 -2.23 6.83
C VAL A 145 11.83 -2.06 8.05
N GLU A 146 13.07 -1.62 7.85
CA GLU A 146 13.93 -1.18 8.94
C GLU A 146 13.36 0.10 9.54
N THR A 147 13.44 0.23 10.88
CA THR A 147 12.90 1.38 11.59
C THR A 147 14.02 2.22 12.19
N PHE A 148 13.86 3.53 12.07
CA PHE A 148 14.70 4.55 12.67
C PHE A 148 13.93 5.21 13.81
N ARG A 149 14.55 5.36 14.98
CA ARG A 149 13.92 6.03 16.13
C ARG A 149 14.65 7.31 16.46
N SER A 150 13.90 8.41 16.59
CA SER A 150 14.42 9.71 16.99
C SER A 150 13.55 10.33 18.06
N THR A 151 14.19 10.75 19.15
CA THR A 151 13.55 11.53 20.21
C THR A 151 13.92 13.00 20.04
N SER A 152 12.93 13.87 20.02
CA SER A 152 13.12 15.32 19.89
C SER A 152 12.41 16.07 21.00
N VAL A 153 12.98 17.21 21.42
CA VAL A 153 12.38 18.09 22.42
C VAL A 153 12.28 19.51 21.87
N ALA A 154 11.19 20.22 22.16
CA ALA A 154 11.11 21.65 21.84
C ALA A 154 11.91 22.46 22.86
N ILE A 155 12.73 23.40 22.37
CA ILE A 155 13.50 24.32 23.21
C ILE A 155 12.78 25.68 23.25
N GLY A 156 12.50 26.16 24.47
CA GLY A 156 11.95 27.50 24.69
C GLY A 156 13.00 28.55 24.33
N LYS A 157 12.66 29.46 23.41
CA LYS A 157 13.59 30.51 22.96
C LYS A 157 13.97 31.50 24.08
N ASP A 158 13.08 31.67 25.05
CA ASP A 158 13.25 32.54 26.22
C ASP A 158 14.26 31.97 27.23
N ARG A 159 14.18 30.66 27.51
CA ARG A 159 14.95 30.01 28.58
C ARG A 159 16.10 29.16 28.08
N GLY A 160 16.19 28.91 26.77
CA GLY A 160 17.14 27.96 26.19
C GLY A 160 16.97 26.52 26.71
N SER A 161 15.82 26.21 27.33
CA SER A 161 15.58 24.93 28.01
C SER A 161 14.41 24.16 27.41
N ALA A 162 14.36 22.86 27.70
CA ALA A 162 13.31 21.97 27.23
C ALA A 162 11.92 22.44 27.71
N MET A 163 10.99 22.57 26.77
CA MET A 163 9.59 22.89 27.09
C MET A 163 8.89 21.67 27.69
N ARG A 164 8.27 21.87 28.86
CA ARG A 164 7.47 20.82 29.52
C ARG A 164 6.37 20.32 28.59
N GLY A 165 6.24 19.01 28.46
CA GLY A 165 5.23 18.36 27.63
C GLY A 165 5.53 18.34 26.13
N MET A 166 6.70 18.83 25.69
CA MET A 166 7.10 18.90 24.29
C MET A 166 8.20 17.89 23.95
N LEU A 167 8.14 16.70 24.55
CA LEU A 167 8.97 15.55 24.18
C LEU A 167 8.23 14.71 23.16
N PHE A 168 8.85 14.48 22.01
CA PHE A 168 8.28 13.72 20.90
C PHE A 168 9.18 12.55 20.54
N ASP A 169 8.59 11.37 20.44
CA ASP A 169 9.26 10.17 19.97
C ASP A 169 8.71 9.79 18.58
N TYR A 170 9.62 9.64 17.62
CA TYR A 170 9.32 9.30 16.25
C TYR A 170 9.93 7.94 15.93
N GLU A 171 9.08 6.99 15.58
CA GLU A 171 9.49 5.77 14.87
C GLU A 171 9.16 5.95 13.39
N ALA A 172 10.19 5.96 12.55
CA ALA A 172 10.14 6.20 11.12
C ALA A 172 10.67 4.99 10.36
N ILE A 173 10.32 4.89 9.07
CA ILE A 173 10.99 3.99 8.14
C ILE A 173 12.41 4.53 7.93
N ALA A 174 13.41 3.66 7.98
CA ALA A 174 14.81 4.03 7.83
C ALA A 174 15.13 4.61 6.43
N GLU A 175 16.10 5.51 6.39
CA GLU A 175 16.71 5.98 5.14
C GLU A 175 17.30 4.81 4.33
N GLY A 176 17.36 4.96 3.01
CA GLY A 176 17.84 3.93 2.10
C GLY A 176 16.80 2.87 1.76
N THR A 177 15.67 2.81 2.46
CA THR A 177 14.59 1.86 2.12
C THR A 177 14.04 2.16 0.73
N GLU A 178 14.01 1.13 -0.11
CA GLU A 178 13.46 1.18 -1.46
C GLU A 178 12.03 0.67 -1.50
N PHE A 179 11.18 1.28 -2.33
CA PHE A 179 9.80 0.83 -2.56
C PHE A 179 9.47 0.75 -4.06
N TRP A 180 8.50 -0.09 -4.38
CA TRP A 180 7.92 -0.22 -5.72
C TRP A 180 6.40 -0.03 -5.65
N ALA A 181 5.81 0.60 -6.68
CA ALA A 181 4.36 0.78 -6.83
C ALA A 181 3.95 0.89 -8.30
N TRP A 182 2.64 0.84 -8.56
CA TRP A 182 2.05 1.22 -9.84
C TRP A 182 1.44 2.62 -9.75
N VAL A 183 1.59 3.40 -10.82
CA VAL A 183 1.00 4.73 -10.98
C VAL A 183 0.26 4.79 -12.31
N LEU A 184 -1.01 5.18 -12.29
CA LEU A 184 -1.75 5.49 -13.50
C LEU A 184 -1.60 6.98 -13.71
N ALA A 185 -0.73 7.31 -14.65
CA ALA A 185 -0.31 8.66 -14.96
C ALA A 185 -1.22 9.27 -16.04
N PRO A 186 -1.76 10.48 -15.81
CA PRO A 186 -2.35 11.28 -16.88
C PRO A 186 -1.26 11.81 -17.82
N ASP A 187 -1.66 12.33 -18.98
CA ASP A 187 -0.71 12.63 -20.07
C ASP A 187 0.26 13.78 -19.73
N TRP A 188 -0.05 14.60 -18.72
CA TRP A 188 0.87 15.63 -18.23
C TRP A 188 1.99 15.08 -17.34
N LEU A 189 1.90 13.83 -16.85
CA LEU A 189 2.95 13.18 -16.07
C LEU A 189 3.75 12.23 -16.95
N GLN A 190 4.94 12.67 -17.34
CA GLN A 190 5.86 11.87 -18.15
C GLN A 190 6.75 10.98 -17.26
N PRO A 191 7.24 9.83 -17.78
CA PRO A 191 8.32 9.06 -17.15
C PRO A 191 9.54 9.93 -16.85
N GLY A 192 10.30 9.57 -15.83
CA GLY A 192 11.47 10.31 -15.38
C GLY A 192 11.63 10.32 -13.87
N SER A 193 12.49 11.20 -13.37
CA SER A 193 12.80 11.33 -11.94
C SER A 193 12.19 12.60 -11.33
N LEU A 194 11.75 12.50 -10.09
CA LEU A 194 11.14 13.58 -9.30
C LEU A 194 11.57 13.45 -7.84
N GLU A 195 11.94 14.56 -7.21
CA GLU A 195 12.05 14.60 -5.76
C GLU A 195 10.68 14.83 -5.13
N VAL A 196 10.28 13.92 -4.24
CA VAL A 196 9.01 13.99 -3.52
C VAL A 196 9.26 13.92 -2.01
N THR A 197 8.25 14.31 -1.24
CA THR A 197 8.25 14.08 0.21
C THR A 197 7.12 13.14 0.60
N VAL A 198 7.47 12.01 1.20
CA VAL A 198 6.53 10.97 1.63
C VAL A 198 6.36 10.99 3.14
N GLY A 199 5.12 10.86 3.61
CA GLY A 199 4.82 10.81 5.04
C GLY A 199 4.71 12.19 5.69
N ARG A 200 4.99 12.24 6.99
CA ARG A 200 4.88 13.45 7.81
C ARG A 200 6.25 13.98 8.21
N GLY A 201 6.31 15.26 8.58
CA GLY A 201 7.52 15.86 9.13
C GLY A 201 8.51 16.39 8.10
N ALA A 202 8.06 16.70 6.88
CA ALA A 202 8.86 17.32 5.83
C ALA A 202 9.69 18.52 6.32
N SER A 203 9.08 19.43 7.09
CA SER A 203 9.75 20.60 7.67
C SER A 203 10.81 20.29 8.72
N ARG A 204 10.91 19.03 9.17
CA ARG A 204 11.90 18.52 10.11
C ARG A 204 12.91 17.59 9.43
N GLY A 205 12.94 17.57 8.09
CA GLY A 205 13.86 16.74 7.32
C GLY A 205 13.42 15.31 7.08
N PHE A 206 12.20 14.90 7.45
CA PHE A 206 11.69 13.55 7.19
C PHE A 206 11.05 13.42 5.81
N GLY A 207 11.20 12.23 5.23
CA GLY A 207 10.44 11.77 4.07
C GLY A 207 10.98 12.19 2.71
N TRP A 208 12.18 12.79 2.63
CA TRP A 208 12.80 13.11 1.35
C TRP A 208 13.01 11.83 0.55
N THR A 209 12.52 11.81 -0.68
CA THR A 209 12.44 10.59 -1.48
C THR A 209 12.74 10.91 -2.94
N GLU A 210 13.63 10.13 -3.54
CA GLU A 210 13.80 10.11 -4.99
C GLU A 210 12.75 9.16 -5.57
N LEU A 211 11.88 9.67 -6.44
CA LEU A 211 10.88 8.89 -7.18
C LEU A 211 11.31 8.78 -8.64
N ARG A 212 11.44 7.57 -9.14
CA ARG A 212 11.64 7.26 -10.56
C ARG A 212 10.37 6.62 -11.12
N LEU A 213 9.92 7.12 -12.26
CA LEU A 213 8.76 6.63 -12.98
C LEU A 213 9.20 6.05 -14.32
N GLU A 214 8.88 4.79 -14.56
CA GLU A 214 9.25 4.03 -15.75
C GLU A 214 7.99 3.41 -16.38
N PRO A 215 7.97 3.14 -17.70
CA PRO A 215 6.88 2.39 -18.31
C PRO A 215 6.64 1.05 -17.61
N ALA A 216 5.40 0.78 -17.20
CA ALA A 216 5.05 -0.50 -16.60
C ALA A 216 4.88 -1.59 -17.67
N PRO A 217 5.15 -2.87 -17.34
CA PRO A 217 4.68 -3.98 -18.15
C PRO A 217 3.16 -3.93 -18.33
N ALA A 218 2.67 -4.36 -19.50
CA ALA A 218 1.24 -4.46 -19.74
C ALA A 218 0.56 -5.33 -18.66
N PRO A 219 -0.64 -4.96 -18.21
CA PRO A 219 -1.37 -5.78 -17.25
C PRO A 219 -1.85 -7.07 -17.90
N GLN A 220 -1.84 -8.14 -17.12
CA GLN A 220 -2.43 -9.39 -17.59
C GLN A 220 -3.96 -9.26 -17.57
N PRO A 221 -4.66 -9.67 -18.64
CA PRO A 221 -6.11 -9.67 -18.63
C PRO A 221 -6.61 -10.54 -17.46
N GLY A 222 -7.48 -9.97 -16.64
CA GLY A 222 -7.88 -10.55 -15.38
C GLY A 222 -8.66 -11.85 -15.54
N ARG A 223 -8.27 -12.85 -14.72
CA ARG A 223 -9.05 -14.03 -14.37
C ARG A 223 -10.17 -13.66 -13.38
N THR A 224 -10.90 -14.63 -12.84
CA THR A 224 -11.90 -14.41 -11.78
C THR A 224 -11.29 -14.24 -10.38
N MET A 225 -9.98 -14.48 -10.20
CA MET A 225 -9.32 -14.47 -8.89
C MET A 225 -8.22 -13.40 -8.78
N PHE A 226 -8.29 -12.60 -7.73
CA PHE A 226 -7.38 -11.47 -7.47
C PHE A 226 -6.85 -11.46 -6.04
N VAL A 227 -5.70 -10.85 -5.85
CA VAL A 227 -5.20 -10.46 -4.52
C VAL A 227 -5.36 -8.95 -4.36
N ALA A 228 -5.94 -8.53 -3.23
CA ALA A 228 -6.09 -7.13 -2.88
C ALA A 228 -4.73 -6.52 -2.49
N MET A 229 -4.10 -5.82 -3.41
CA MET A 229 -2.83 -5.12 -3.21
C MET A 229 -2.99 -3.85 -2.36
N SER A 230 -4.21 -3.44 -2.02
CA SER A 230 -4.49 -2.40 -1.03
C SER A 230 -5.68 -2.82 -0.15
N PRO A 231 -6.04 -2.07 0.89
CA PRO A 231 -7.31 -2.28 1.55
C PRO A 231 -8.46 -2.18 0.54
N LEU A 232 -9.42 -3.10 0.64
CA LEU A 232 -10.55 -3.26 -0.28
C LEU A 232 -11.84 -2.87 0.45
N THR A 233 -12.60 -1.95 -0.12
CA THR A 233 -13.90 -1.56 0.43
C THR A 233 -14.93 -2.68 0.24
N PRO A 234 -15.82 -2.92 1.22
CA PRO A 234 -16.78 -4.02 1.20
C PRO A 234 -18.01 -3.70 0.32
N LEU A 235 -17.77 -3.21 -0.89
CA LEU A 235 -18.82 -2.94 -1.88
C LEU A 235 -18.95 -4.16 -2.80
N LYS A 236 -20.18 -4.57 -3.12
CA LYS A 236 -20.42 -5.67 -4.08
C LYS A 236 -19.94 -5.33 -5.49
N ARG A 237 -19.94 -4.04 -5.84
CA ARG A 237 -19.49 -3.55 -7.13
C ARG A 237 -18.57 -2.35 -6.93
N LEU A 238 -17.46 -2.34 -7.64
CA LEU A 238 -16.50 -1.24 -7.69
C LEU A 238 -16.54 -0.66 -9.10
N GLU A 239 -16.63 0.67 -9.21
CA GLU A 239 -16.77 1.34 -10.51
C GLU A 239 -15.95 2.63 -10.54
N TRP A 240 -15.21 2.84 -11.63
CA TRP A 240 -14.51 4.09 -11.90
C TRP A 240 -14.29 4.28 -13.40
N GLY A 241 -14.92 5.32 -13.97
CA GLY A 241 -14.89 5.53 -15.41
C GLY A 241 -15.54 4.35 -16.14
N GLU A 242 -14.82 3.75 -17.07
CA GLU A 242 -15.25 2.57 -17.83
C GLU A 242 -14.91 1.24 -17.13
N CYS A 243 -14.19 1.30 -16.01
CA CYS A 243 -13.81 0.11 -15.24
C CYS A 243 -14.91 -0.27 -14.26
N SER A 244 -15.35 -1.53 -14.30
CA SER A 244 -16.22 -2.10 -13.27
C SER A 244 -15.78 -3.50 -12.85
N VAL A 245 -15.89 -3.78 -11.55
CA VAL A 245 -15.62 -5.09 -10.96
C VAL A 245 -16.78 -5.48 -10.08
N SER A 246 -17.39 -6.63 -10.38
CA SER A 246 -18.43 -7.25 -9.58
C SER A 246 -17.81 -8.32 -8.68
N LEU A 247 -17.84 -8.12 -7.37
CA LEU A 247 -17.26 -9.02 -6.37
C LEU A 247 -18.26 -10.12 -6.01
N ALA A 248 -17.84 -11.37 -6.20
CA ALA A 248 -18.58 -12.53 -5.73
C ALA A 248 -18.31 -12.75 -4.24
N ARG A 249 -17.03 -12.74 -3.85
CA ARG A 249 -16.61 -13.03 -2.48
C ARG A 249 -15.23 -12.47 -2.17
N VAL A 250 -15.02 -12.11 -0.91
CA VAL A 250 -13.73 -11.65 -0.39
C VAL A 250 -13.35 -12.49 0.82
N TYR A 251 -12.19 -13.13 0.74
CA TYR A 251 -11.58 -13.90 1.82
C TYR A 251 -10.49 -13.05 2.47
N GLY A 252 -10.67 -12.75 3.76
CA GLY A 252 -9.76 -11.87 4.47
C GLY A 252 -10.25 -11.48 5.85
N ARG A 253 -9.65 -10.43 6.40
CA ARG A 253 -10.00 -9.85 7.69
C ARG A 253 -10.48 -8.44 7.45
N VAL A 254 -11.61 -8.09 8.03
CA VAL A 254 -12.11 -6.71 8.03
C VAL A 254 -11.45 -5.94 9.17
N HIS A 255 -11.12 -4.68 8.91
CA HIS A 255 -10.70 -3.74 9.94
C HIS A 255 -11.16 -2.33 9.60
N ARG A 256 -11.24 -1.49 10.63
CA ARG A 256 -11.58 -0.09 10.50
C ARG A 256 -10.34 0.73 10.16
N LEU A 257 -10.35 1.41 9.01
CA LEU A 257 -9.25 2.21 8.50
C LEU A 257 -9.58 3.70 8.60
N GLN A 258 -8.68 4.51 9.16
CA GLN A 258 -8.72 5.97 8.98
C GLN A 258 -8.18 6.30 7.58
N ALA A 259 -9.02 6.82 6.68
CA ALA A 259 -8.66 7.00 5.27
C ALA A 259 -7.70 8.18 4.99
N GLY A 260 -6.97 8.64 6.01
CA GLY A 260 -5.95 9.67 5.92
C GLY A 260 -6.46 11.09 6.19
N TRP A 261 -5.77 12.06 5.59
CA TRP A 261 -6.00 13.49 5.76
C TRP A 261 -5.85 14.19 4.42
N GLU A 262 -6.63 15.24 4.20
CA GLU A 262 -6.63 16.04 2.97
C GLU A 262 -6.38 17.51 3.27
N TYR A 263 -5.50 18.12 2.46
CA TYR A 263 -5.15 19.52 2.62
C TYR A 263 -6.38 20.43 2.47
N GLY A 264 -6.58 21.34 3.41
CA GLY A 264 -7.71 22.27 3.43
C GLY A 264 -9.05 21.68 3.89
N ARG A 265 -9.19 20.34 3.98
CA ARG A 265 -10.46 19.68 4.38
C ARG A 265 -10.38 18.86 5.66
N GLY A 266 -9.18 18.51 6.12
CA GLY A 266 -9.00 17.82 7.39
C GLY A 266 -8.99 16.31 7.28
N PHE A 267 -9.46 15.64 8.33
CA PHE A 267 -9.47 14.17 8.41
C PHE A 267 -10.53 13.57 7.49
N ARG A 268 -10.13 12.51 6.78
CA ARG A 268 -11.05 11.67 6.02
C ARG A 268 -11.79 10.69 6.95
N PRO A 269 -12.97 10.19 6.56
CA PRO A 269 -13.75 9.30 7.40
C PRO A 269 -13.01 8.01 7.74
N PHE A 270 -13.48 7.36 8.81
CA PHE A 270 -13.17 5.96 9.06
C PHE A 270 -14.07 5.09 8.19
N VAL A 271 -13.50 4.08 7.55
CA VAL A 271 -14.23 3.12 6.71
C VAL A 271 -13.82 1.70 7.07
N ASP A 272 -14.78 0.77 7.05
CA ASP A 272 -14.48 -0.64 7.17
C ASP A 272 -13.98 -1.17 5.83
N VAL A 273 -12.87 -1.91 5.87
CA VAL A 273 -12.20 -2.44 4.68
C VAL A 273 -11.67 -3.83 4.95
N ALA A 274 -11.73 -4.69 3.94
CA ALA A 274 -10.94 -5.91 3.92
C ALA A 274 -9.45 -5.53 3.83
N ARG A 275 -8.62 -6.18 4.65
CA ARG A 275 -7.19 -5.91 4.73
C ARG A 275 -6.50 -6.22 3.39
N ARG A 276 -5.45 -5.48 3.05
CA ARG A 276 -4.53 -5.86 1.96
C ARG A 276 -4.07 -7.32 2.11
N GLY A 277 -3.82 -7.98 0.99
CA GLY A 277 -3.56 -9.40 0.89
C GLY A 277 -4.83 -10.24 0.78
N SER A 278 -6.03 -9.69 1.03
CA SER A 278 -7.27 -10.46 0.90
C SER A 278 -7.41 -11.08 -0.49
N LEU A 279 -7.92 -12.30 -0.55
CA LEU A 279 -8.17 -13.02 -1.80
C LEU A 279 -9.60 -12.70 -2.26
N VAL A 280 -9.76 -12.37 -3.54
CA VAL A 280 -10.98 -11.78 -4.09
C VAL A 280 -11.43 -12.61 -5.28
N LEU A 281 -12.64 -13.15 -5.19
CA LEU A 281 -13.35 -13.78 -6.29
C LEU A 281 -14.29 -12.75 -6.93
N ALA A 282 -14.11 -12.49 -8.21
CA ALA A 282 -14.95 -11.60 -9.01
C ALA A 282 -15.85 -12.42 -9.95
N ASN A 283 -17.10 -11.97 -10.11
CA ASN A 283 -18.03 -12.50 -11.10
C ASN A 283 -17.72 -11.95 -12.50
N GLU A 284 -17.42 -10.65 -12.56
CA GLU A 284 -17.25 -9.92 -13.79
C GLU A 284 -16.23 -8.82 -13.59
N VAL A 285 -15.38 -8.66 -14.60
CA VAL A 285 -14.41 -7.58 -14.71
C VAL A 285 -14.54 -7.00 -16.11
N SER A 286 -14.85 -5.71 -16.20
CA SER A 286 -14.97 -5.00 -17.46
C SER A 286 -14.18 -3.70 -17.42
N GLY A 287 -13.54 -3.37 -18.54
CA GLY A 287 -12.81 -2.12 -18.74
C GLY A 287 -11.54 -1.98 -17.89
N CYS A 288 -10.40 -1.83 -18.57
CA CYS A 288 -9.15 -1.25 -18.04
C CYS A 288 -8.42 -2.06 -16.94
N PRO A 289 -7.69 -3.14 -17.30
CA PRO A 289 -6.85 -3.90 -16.36
C PRO A 289 -5.76 -3.05 -15.66
N GLU A 290 -5.37 -1.91 -16.23
CA GLU A 290 -4.44 -0.94 -15.62
C GLU A 290 -5.03 -0.28 -14.37
N LEU A 291 -6.33 0.01 -14.37
CA LEU A 291 -7.02 0.66 -13.26
C LEU A 291 -7.07 -0.24 -12.02
N LEU A 292 -7.17 -1.55 -12.22
CA LEU A 292 -7.16 -2.52 -11.12
C LEU A 292 -5.83 -2.49 -10.36
N ARG A 293 -4.70 -2.38 -11.05
CA ARG A 293 -3.37 -2.35 -10.40
C ARG A 293 -3.18 -1.17 -9.46
N VAL A 294 -3.75 -0.02 -9.79
CA VAL A 294 -3.60 1.24 -9.03
C VAL A 294 -4.72 1.48 -8.04
N GLY A 295 -5.84 0.78 -8.23
CA GLY A 295 -6.99 0.78 -7.35
C GLY A 295 -8.09 1.77 -7.74
N LEU A 296 -9.32 1.31 -7.57
CA LEU A 296 -10.54 2.04 -7.93
C LEU A 296 -10.94 3.02 -6.80
N PRO A 297 -11.00 4.33 -7.08
CA PRO A 297 -11.48 5.32 -6.13
C PRO A 297 -12.91 5.05 -5.67
N VAL A 298 -13.22 5.39 -4.42
CA VAL A 298 -14.59 5.31 -3.88
C VAL A 298 -14.95 6.57 -3.12
N ARG A 299 -16.24 6.94 -3.11
CA ARG A 299 -16.72 8.07 -2.30
C ARG A 299 -17.12 7.61 -0.90
N ALA A 300 -16.68 8.35 0.10
CA ALA A 300 -17.19 8.23 1.48
C ALA A 300 -17.09 9.57 2.20
N GLY A 301 -18.15 9.96 2.91
CA GLY A 301 -18.15 11.19 3.73
C GLY A 301 -17.82 12.47 2.95
N GLY A 302 -18.16 12.54 1.66
CA GLY A 302 -17.82 13.68 0.79
C GLY A 302 -16.37 13.70 0.29
N PHE A 303 -15.60 12.64 0.49
CA PHE A 303 -14.21 12.50 0.02
C PHE A 303 -14.09 11.40 -1.03
N TRP A 304 -13.18 11.59 -1.98
CA TRP A 304 -12.65 10.49 -2.79
C TRP A 304 -11.55 9.78 -2.01
N LEU A 305 -11.76 8.50 -1.73
CA LEU A 305 -10.78 7.64 -1.09
C LEU A 305 -9.94 6.96 -2.17
N MET A 306 -8.66 7.35 -2.23
CA MET A 306 -7.69 6.93 -3.24
C MET A 306 -6.71 5.90 -2.66
N GLY A 307 -6.08 5.10 -3.53
CA GLY A 307 -5.13 4.06 -3.11
C GLY A 307 -5.80 2.92 -2.33
N LEU A 308 -7.09 2.73 -2.56
CA LEU A 308 -7.91 1.60 -2.12
C LEU A 308 -8.29 0.76 -3.34
N ASN A 309 -8.77 -0.45 -3.11
CA ASN A 309 -9.29 -1.34 -4.14
C ASN A 309 -8.29 -1.68 -5.27
N ALA A 310 -7.00 -1.64 -5.01
CA ALA A 310 -5.98 -2.16 -5.91
C ALA A 310 -6.05 -3.69 -5.89
N LEU A 311 -6.22 -4.30 -7.05
CA LEU A 311 -6.35 -5.73 -7.29
C LEU A 311 -5.28 -6.16 -8.29
N SER A 312 -4.56 -7.23 -7.97
CA SER A 312 -3.65 -7.89 -8.91
C SER A 312 -4.19 -9.28 -9.24
N PRO A 313 -4.28 -9.68 -10.52
CA PRO A 313 -4.59 -11.06 -10.88
C PRO A 313 -3.69 -12.04 -10.13
N LEU A 314 -4.20 -13.21 -9.76
CA LEU A 314 -3.45 -14.13 -8.92
C LEU A 314 -2.09 -14.54 -9.52
N ASP A 315 -1.99 -14.73 -10.83
CA ASP A 315 -0.70 -15.09 -11.46
C ASP A 315 0.29 -13.93 -11.47
N GLU A 316 -0.19 -12.72 -11.75
CA GLU A 316 0.63 -11.51 -11.63
C GLU A 316 1.15 -11.30 -10.20
N TYR A 317 0.33 -11.60 -9.19
CA TYR A 317 0.76 -11.58 -7.79
C TYR A 317 1.95 -12.54 -7.53
N PHE A 318 1.96 -13.72 -8.15
CA PHE A 318 3.07 -14.65 -8.05
C PHE A 318 4.30 -14.20 -8.85
N GLU A 319 4.11 -13.60 -10.02
CA GLU A 319 5.21 -13.00 -10.79
C GLU A 319 5.88 -11.86 -10.01
N ILE A 320 5.10 -11.02 -9.32
CA ILE A 320 5.61 -9.99 -8.40
C ILE A 320 6.48 -10.63 -7.31
N LEU A 321 6.07 -11.78 -6.79
CA LEU A 321 6.83 -12.57 -5.83
C LEU A 321 7.91 -13.46 -6.48
N GLY A 322 8.22 -13.30 -7.78
CA GLY A 322 9.28 -14.04 -8.47
C GLY A 322 9.03 -15.55 -8.62
N GLY A 323 7.77 -15.98 -8.73
CA GLY A 323 7.40 -17.39 -8.92
C GLY A 323 6.27 -17.61 -9.90
#